data_AF-A0A9X3MZB4-F1
#
_entry.id   AF-A0A9X3MZB4-F1
#
_cell.length_a   1.000
_cell.length_b   1.000
_cell.length_c   1.000
_cell.angle_alpha   90.00
_cell.angle_beta   90.00
_cell.angle_gamma   90.00
#
_symmetry.space_group_name_H-M   'P 1'
#
loop_
_entity.id
_entity.type
_entity.pdbx_description
1 polymer ?
#
loop_
_entity_poly.entity_id
_entity_poly.type
_entity_poly.pdbx_seq_one_letter_code
_entity_poly.pdbx_strand_id
1 'polypeptide(L)'
;MAGLLGIHLIAATEDEVRASVPVTDSLCQPLGLVHGGVYATLADALTASHGRTVSNQTSFLRPITQGTIHATARRRHNGRTTAVWEVDITDDEGRLCALVRTTVYPVS
;
A
#
# COMPACT_ATOMS: atom_id res chain seq x y z
N MET A 1 1.47 -10.84 8.53
CA MET A 1 1.95 -10.22 7.28
C MET A 1 2.62 -8.87 7.49
N ALA A 2 2.05 -7.90 8.24
CA ALA A 2 2.69 -6.59 8.43
C ALA A 2 4.12 -6.66 9.01
N GLY A 3 4.37 -7.55 9.98
CA GLY A 3 5.72 -7.78 10.52
C GLY A 3 6.69 -8.50 9.57
N LEU A 4 6.22 -9.10 8.47
CA LEU A 4 7.06 -9.80 7.49
C LEU A 4 7.62 -8.87 6.40
N LEU A 5 6.98 -7.71 6.20
CA LEU A 5 7.37 -6.74 5.18
C LEU A 5 8.26 -5.62 5.72
N GLY A 6 8.52 -5.56 7.04
CA GLY A 6 9.26 -4.44 7.64
C GLY A 6 8.49 -3.11 7.51
N ILE A 7 7.16 -3.13 7.65
CA ILE A 7 6.33 -1.93 7.54
C ILE A 7 6.61 -0.99 8.73
N HIS A 8 7.04 0.23 8.42
CA HIS A 8 7.18 1.32 9.37
C HIS A 8 6.02 2.29 9.21
N LEU A 9 5.09 2.27 10.15
CA LEU A 9 3.97 3.21 10.18
C LEU A 9 4.49 4.62 10.51
N ILE A 10 4.19 5.59 9.65
CA ILE A 10 4.62 6.99 9.79
C ILE A 10 3.49 7.84 10.37
N ALA A 11 2.27 7.65 9.86
CA ALA A 11 1.09 8.37 10.32
C ALA A 11 -0.17 7.53 10.08
N ALA A 12 -1.15 7.65 10.96
CA ALA A 12 -2.47 7.03 10.80
C ALA A 12 -3.55 8.00 11.31
N THR A 13 -4.41 8.43 10.40
CA THR A 13 -5.60 9.25 10.66
C THR A 13 -6.80 8.57 10.01
N GLU A 14 -8.00 9.12 10.21
CA GLU A 14 -9.22 8.56 9.62
C GLU A 14 -9.22 8.60 8.08
N ASP A 15 -8.64 9.64 7.48
CA ASP A 15 -8.68 9.85 6.03
C ASP A 15 -7.36 9.54 5.32
N GLU A 16 -6.26 9.37 6.06
CA GLU A 16 -4.95 9.13 5.50
C GLU A 16 -4.07 8.25 6.41
N VAL A 17 -3.40 7.27 5.81
CA VAL A 17 -2.40 6.41 6.48
C VAL A 17 -1.13 6.39 5.64
N ARG A 18 0.03 6.57 6.29
CA ARG A 18 1.35 6.59 5.64
C ARG A 18 2.27 5.56 6.27
N ALA A 19 3.01 4.83 5.45
CA ALA A 19 4.07 3.95 5.90
C ALA A 19 5.23 3.90 4.91
N SER A 20 6.35 3.35 5.36
CA SER A 20 7.48 3.00 4.52
C SER A 20 7.92 1.55 4.72
N VAL A 21 8.59 1.00 3.71
CA VAL A 21 9.16 -0.35 3.73
C VAL A 21 10.55 -0.32 3.08
N PRO A 22 11.62 -0.74 3.78
CA PRO A 22 12.92 -0.90 3.14
C PRO A 22 12.88 -2.03 2.13
N VAL A 23 13.45 -1.81 0.94
CA VAL A 23 13.57 -2.85 -0.08
C VAL A 23 14.66 -3.83 0.34
N THR A 24 14.30 -5.11 0.42
CA THR A 24 15.22 -6.23 0.67
C THR A 24 15.06 -7.27 -0.44
N ASP A 25 16.06 -8.13 -0.61
CA ASP A 25 16.03 -9.19 -1.64
C ASP A 25 14.80 -10.10 -1.53
N SER A 26 14.30 -10.32 -0.31
CA SER A 26 13.08 -11.10 -0.05
C SER A 26 11.79 -10.44 -0.59
N LEU A 27 11.80 -9.14 -0.86
CA LEU A 27 10.69 -8.40 -1.47
C LEU A 27 10.80 -8.35 -2.99
N CYS A 28 11.94 -8.74 -3.55
CA CYS A 28 12.20 -8.70 -4.97
C CYS A 28 11.81 -10.01 -5.66
N GLN A 29 11.29 -9.90 -6.88
CA GLN A 29 11.15 -11.02 -7.79
C GLN A 29 12.52 -11.36 -8.42
N PRO A 30 12.67 -12.52 -9.11
CA PRO A 30 13.96 -12.97 -9.64
C PRO A 30 14.70 -11.99 -10.57
N LEU A 31 13.99 -11.04 -11.16
CA LEU A 31 14.56 -9.97 -12.00
C LEU A 31 15.13 -8.78 -11.19
N GLY A 32 15.15 -8.85 -9.86
CA GLY A 32 15.64 -7.78 -8.98
C GLY A 32 14.67 -6.60 -8.82
N LEU A 33 13.42 -6.74 -9.27
CA LEU A 33 12.37 -5.74 -9.11
C LEU A 33 11.51 -6.09 -7.89
N VAL A 34 11.05 -5.10 -7.12
CA VAL A 34 10.06 -5.34 -6.07
C VAL A 34 8.85 -6.11 -6.64
N HIS A 35 8.45 -7.18 -5.97
CA HIS A 35 7.35 -8.03 -6.38
C HIS A 35 6.03 -7.26 -6.28
N GLY A 36 5.18 -7.33 -7.31
CA GLY A 36 3.96 -6.53 -7.35
C GLY A 36 2.99 -6.79 -6.20
N GLY A 37 3.00 -8.00 -5.65
CA GLY A 37 2.23 -8.38 -4.46
C GLY A 37 2.60 -7.59 -3.19
N VAL A 38 3.79 -6.99 -3.12
CA VAL A 38 4.19 -6.11 -2.00
C VAL A 38 3.30 -4.88 -1.96
N TYR A 39 3.00 -4.27 -3.11
CA TYR A 39 2.16 -3.07 -3.18
C TYR A 39 0.70 -3.37 -2.78
N ALA A 40 0.14 -4.47 -3.30
CA ALA A 40 -1.20 -4.92 -2.90
C ALA A 40 -1.28 -5.20 -1.39
N THR A 41 -0.26 -5.87 -0.84
CA THR A 41 -0.19 -6.18 0.60
C THR A 41 -0.03 -4.92 1.45
N LEU A 42 0.73 -3.93 0.98
CA LEU A 42 0.86 -2.63 1.64
C LEU A 42 -0.49 -1.91 1.71
N ALA A 43 -1.24 -1.90 0.61
CA ALA A 43 -2.58 -1.30 0.61
C ALA A 43 -3.50 -1.97 1.63
N ASP A 44 -3.55 -3.31 1.64
CA ASP A 44 -4.36 -4.05 2.61
C ASP A 44 -3.94 -3.77 4.05
N ALA A 45 -2.62 -3.72 4.32
CA ALA A 45 -2.10 -3.42 5.65
C ALA A 45 -2.46 -2.01 6.13
N LEU A 46 -2.38 -1.01 5.25
CA LEU A 46 -2.71 0.38 5.57
C LEU A 46 -4.21 0.60 5.78
N THR A 47 -5.06 -0.20 5.15
CA THR A 47 -6.52 -0.10 5.31
C THR A 47 -7.10 -1.09 6.31
N ALA A 48 -6.30 -1.97 6.91
CA ALA A 48 -6.78 -3.07 7.75
C ALA A 48 -7.58 -2.61 8.99
N SER A 49 -7.23 -1.46 9.59
CA SER A 49 -7.98 -0.89 10.71
C SER A 49 -9.31 -0.26 10.30
N HIS A 50 -9.53 -0.06 9.00
CA HIS A 50 -10.69 0.65 8.46
C HIS A 50 -11.75 -0.29 7.88
N GLY A 51 -11.46 -1.58 7.78
CA GLY A 51 -12.40 -2.53 7.20
C GLY A 51 -11.74 -3.80 6.68
N ARG A 52 -12.58 -4.71 6.19
CA ARG A 52 -12.14 -5.91 5.48
C ARG A 52 -12.06 -5.61 3.98
N THR A 53 -10.89 -5.80 3.37
CA THR A 53 -10.72 -5.69 1.91
C THR A 53 -11.68 -6.63 1.19
N VAL A 54 -12.40 -6.09 0.20
CA VAL A 54 -13.27 -6.85 -0.72
C VAL A 54 -12.81 -6.77 -2.17
N SER A 55 -12.00 -5.76 -2.52
CA SER A 55 -11.36 -5.68 -3.83
C SER A 55 -10.04 -4.94 -3.71
N ASN A 56 -9.01 -5.40 -4.40
CA ASN A 56 -7.71 -4.73 -4.48
C ASN A 56 -7.21 -4.79 -5.92
N GLN A 57 -6.98 -3.63 -6.52
CA GLN A 57 -6.49 -3.51 -7.90
C GLN A 57 -5.22 -2.67 -7.90
N THR A 58 -4.14 -3.23 -8.44
CA THR A 58 -2.84 -2.57 -8.53
C THR A 58 -2.51 -2.24 -9.98
N SER A 59 -2.10 -1.00 -10.24
CA SER A 59 -1.50 -0.56 -11.50
C SER A 59 0.00 -0.32 -11.30
N PHE A 60 0.84 -1.00 -12.07
CA PHE A 60 2.30 -0.85 -12.03
C PHE A 60 2.75 0.19 -13.06
N LEU A 61 3.47 1.22 -12.62
CA LEU A 61 3.85 2.36 -13.45
C LEU A 61 5.37 2.46 -13.64
N ARG A 62 6.14 2.17 -12.59
CA ARG A 62 7.61 2.21 -12.60
C ARG A 62 8.17 1.17 -11.63
N PRO A 63 9.27 0.48 -11.99
CA PRO A 63 9.92 -0.47 -11.09
C PRO A 63 10.62 0.24 -9.93
N ILE A 64 10.60 -0.40 -8.76
CA ILE A 64 11.50 -0.12 -7.64
C ILE A 64 12.46 -1.31 -7.55
N THR A 65 13.75 -1.04 -7.40
CA THR A 65 14.80 -2.09 -7.31
C THR A 65 15.62 -2.03 -6.03
N GLN A 66 15.59 -0.89 -5.33
CA GLN A 66 16.37 -0.64 -4.11
C GLN A 66 15.77 0.54 -3.35
N GLY A 67 16.36 0.86 -2.18
CA GLY A 67 15.96 2.01 -1.37
C GLY A 67 14.73 1.72 -0.52
N THR A 68 13.83 2.69 -0.42
CA THR A 68 12.62 2.59 0.39
C THR A 68 11.37 2.76 -0.46
N ILE A 69 10.38 1.89 -0.22
CA ILE A 69 9.03 2.03 -0.74
C ILE A 69 8.27 2.94 0.22
N HIS A 70 7.65 4.00 -0.28
CA HIS A 70 6.78 4.88 0.50
C HIS A 70 5.34 4.68 0.05
N ALA A 71 4.43 4.48 0.99
CA ALA A 71 3.02 4.22 0.71
C ALA A 71 2.13 5.22 1.44
N THR A 72 1.25 5.90 0.70
CA THR A 72 0.25 6.82 1.25
C THR A 72 -1.15 6.41 0.82
N ALA A 73 -1.93 5.88 1.76
CA ALA A 73 -3.33 5.53 1.56
C ALA A 73 -4.22 6.73 1.90
N ARG A 74 -5.13 7.10 1.00
CA ARG A 74 -6.13 8.17 1.20
C ARG A 74 -7.53 7.65 0.95
N ARG A 75 -8.46 7.98 1.84
CA ARG A 75 -9.87 7.64 1.69
C ARG A 75 -10.48 8.52 0.59
N ARG A 76 -11.17 7.89 -0.36
CA ARG A 76 -11.81 8.54 -1.51
C ARG A 76 -13.32 8.52 -1.42
N HIS A 77 -13.86 7.53 -0.71
CA HIS A 77 -15.28 7.38 -0.43
C HIS A 77 -15.47 6.72 0.93
N ASN A 78 -16.44 7.21 1.71
CA ASN A 78 -16.81 6.64 3.01
C ASN A 78 -18.32 6.46 3.10
N GLY A 79 -18.83 5.32 2.66
CA GLY A 79 -20.24 4.97 2.71
C GLY A 79 -20.54 3.98 3.84
N ARG A 80 -21.84 3.72 4.06
CA ARG A 80 -22.31 2.80 5.10
C ARG A 80 -21.87 1.34 4.87
N THR A 81 -21.74 0.92 3.62
CA THR A 81 -21.45 -0.48 3.25
C THR A 81 -20.10 -0.66 2.58
N THR A 82 -19.51 0.42 2.08
CA THR A 82 -18.22 0.40 1.38
C THR A 82 -17.45 1.67 1.65
N ALA A 83 -16.13 1.53 1.82
CA ALA A 83 -15.19 2.64 1.72
C ALA A 83 -14.17 2.32 0.64
N VAL A 84 -13.76 3.35 -0.11
CA VAL A 84 -12.75 3.22 -1.17
C VAL A 84 -11.53 4.02 -0.78
N TRP A 85 -10.37 3.39 -0.94
CA TRP A 85 -9.06 3.98 -0.71
C TRP A 85 -8.21 3.90 -1.97
N GLU A 86 -7.39 4.93 -2.16
CA GLU A 86 -6.30 4.94 -3.14
C GLU A 86 -4.98 5.03 -2.39
N VAL A 87 -4.03 4.17 -2.77
CA VAL A 87 -2.71 4.09 -2.16
C VAL A 87 -1.68 4.41 -3.22
N ASP A 88 -1.04 5.56 -3.06
CA ASP A 88 0.10 5.97 -3.86
C ASP A 88 1.35 5.25 -3.33
N ILE A 89 2.06 4.57 -4.22
CA ILE A 89 3.36 3.97 -3.92
C ILE A 89 4.45 4.76 -4.65
N THR A 90 5.39 5.32 -3.90
CA THR A 90 6.51 6.09 -4.45
C THR A 90 7.86 5.53 -4.03
N ASP A 91 8.90 5.84 -4.81
CA ASP A 91 10.29 5.62 -4.42
C ASP A 91 10.87 6.79 -3.61
N ASP A 92 12.16 6.72 -3.27
CA ASP A 92 12.88 7.76 -2.51
C ASP A 92 12.98 9.11 -3.25
N GLU A 93 12.80 9.12 -4.57
CA GLU A 93 12.76 10.35 -5.37
C GLU A 93 11.33 10.94 -5.45
N GLY A 94 10.35 10.31 -4.79
CA GLY A 94 8.95 10.71 -4.81
C GLY A 94 8.23 10.40 -6.12
N ARG A 95 8.81 9.56 -6.98
CA ARG A 95 8.19 9.18 -8.26
C ARG A 95 7.11 8.15 -8.02
N LEU A 96 5.93 8.31 -8.63
CA LEU A 96 4.85 7.32 -8.55
C LEU A 96 5.25 6.04 -9.28
N CYS A 97 5.27 4.93 -8.54
CA CYS A 97 5.69 3.61 -9.00
C CYS A 97 4.52 2.63 -9.13
N ALA A 98 3.54 2.71 -8.23
CA ALA A 98 2.29 1.98 -8.36
C ALA A 98 1.14 2.78 -7.76
N LEU A 99 -0.07 2.51 -8.25
CA LEU A 99 -1.31 2.98 -7.66
C LEU A 99 -2.14 1.76 -7.28
N VAL A 100 -2.59 1.70 -6.03
CA VAL A 100 -3.47 0.63 -5.57
C VAL A 100 -4.83 1.21 -5.19
N ARG A 101 -5.90 0.71 -5.81
CA ARG A 101 -7.26 1.02 -5.40
C ARG A 101 -7.82 -0.16 -4.62
N THR A 102 -8.18 0.09 -3.36
CA THR A 102 -8.78 -0.93 -2.49
C THR A 102 -10.17 -0.49 -2.03
N THR A 103 -11.11 -1.43 -2.05
CA THR A 103 -12.44 -1.24 -1.48
C THR A 103 -12.51 -2.12 -0.25
N VAL A 104 -12.98 -1.55 0.85
CA VAL A 104 -13.18 -2.26 2.12
C VAL A 104 -14.65 -2.24 2.52
N TYR A 105 -15.08 -3.29 3.20
CA TYR A 105 -16.29 -3.27 4.02
C TYR A 105 -15.91 -2.64 5.37
N PRO A 106 -16.42 -1.44 5.72
CA PRO A 106 -16.00 -0.74 6.92
C PRO A 106 -16.27 -1.53 8.20
N VAL A 107 -15.39 -1.39 9.19
CA VAL A 107 -15.71 -1.81 10.57
C VAL A 107 -16.59 -0.73 11.21
N SER A 108 -17.68 -1.17 11.86
CA SER A 108 -18.64 -0.31 12.57
C SER A 108 -18.02 0.44 13.74
#